data_AF-A0A1S4FBS7-F1
#
_entry.id   AF-A0A1S4FBS7-F1
#
_cell.length_a   1.000
_cell.length_b   1.000
_cell.length_c   1.000
_cell.angle_alpha   90.00
_cell.angle_beta   90.00
_cell.angle_gamma   90.00
#
_symmetry.space_group_name_H-M   'P 1'
#
loop_
_entity.id
_entity.type
_entity.pdbx_description
1 polymer ?
#
loop_
_entity_poly.entity_id
_entity_poly.type
_entity_poly.pdbx_seq_one_letter_code
_entity_poly.pdbx_strand_id
1 'polypeptide(L)'
;MFQIMQICATQNCLRAIANRSYCTPVVNIFDRNVKRLQRERAAKSADVELYDYIKEEVGYRISDRIFDVKRVFTNAVDLGASRGYVTNHVLGETVKRLTAVDLSPSMLAHVKGTPGLDFSVREMDEEKFDFDPASLDLVVSSLSLHWVNDLPACFRAVNKALKPDGVFIGAMFGGETLYELRSSLHLAEQERRGGLSPHLSPFTQIRDVGMLLNRSNFTMLTIDTDEIVVGFPSMFELMWDLKGMAESNAAFNRPLHISRETLMAAAAIYKDMYGKDDGVTATFQIIYFVGWKPCPSQPKPLPRGSADVSLKDLGKLMDPKHVSDKK
;
A
#
# COMPACT_ATOMS: atom_id res chain seq x y z
N MET A 1 -28.23 60.83 17.92
CA MET A 1 -27.15 60.32 17.04
C MET A 1 -26.15 59.47 17.84
N PHE A 2 -26.63 58.53 18.67
CA PHE A 2 -25.77 57.69 19.52
C PHE A 2 -26.43 56.31 19.80
N GLN A 3 -27.28 55.82 18.90
CA GLN A 3 -28.01 54.56 19.11
C GLN A 3 -28.26 53.74 17.83
N ILE A 4 -27.45 53.96 16.78
CA ILE A 4 -27.46 53.15 15.55
C ILE A 4 -26.09 52.47 15.32
N MET A 5 -25.06 52.82 16.09
CA MET A 5 -23.68 52.34 15.88
C MET A 5 -23.31 51.14 16.77
N GLN A 6 -24.28 50.47 17.38
CA GLN A 6 -24.04 49.34 18.30
C GLN A 6 -24.65 48.01 17.86
N ILE A 7 -25.39 47.99 16.73
CA ILE A 7 -25.97 46.76 16.17
C ILE A 7 -25.11 46.19 15.01
N CYS A 8 -24.21 46.99 14.43
CA CYS A 8 -23.34 46.52 13.33
C CYS A 8 -22.09 45.75 13.81
N ALA A 9 -21.73 45.84 15.10
CA ALA A 9 -20.51 45.20 15.63
C ALA A 9 -20.73 43.74 16.10
N THR A 10 -21.97 43.33 16.36
CA THR A 10 -22.30 41.99 16.88
C THR A 10 -22.68 40.97 15.82
N GLN A 11 -23.00 41.39 14.58
CA GLN A 11 -23.25 40.45 13.48
C GLN A 11 -21.97 39.99 12.75
N ASN A 12 -20.86 40.72 12.87
CA ASN A 12 -19.58 40.31 12.27
C ASN A 12 -18.73 39.36 13.13
N CYS A 13 -19.02 39.22 14.44
CA CYS A 13 -18.31 38.24 15.28
C CYS A 13 -18.84 36.80 15.18
N LEU A 14 -20.05 36.59 14.63
CA LEU A 14 -20.64 35.25 14.52
C LEU A 14 -20.35 34.54 13.19
N ARG A 15 -19.74 35.21 12.20
CA ARG A 15 -19.34 34.59 10.92
C ARG A 15 -17.90 34.08 10.88
N ALA A 16 -17.08 34.36 11.90
CA ALA A 16 -15.67 33.97 11.94
C ALA A 16 -15.38 32.64 12.66
N ILE A 17 -16.41 31.86 13.03
CA ILE A 17 -16.24 30.61 13.79
C ILE A 17 -16.50 29.36 12.92
N ALA A 18 -17.04 29.49 11.71
CA ALA A 18 -17.51 28.35 10.92
C ALA A 18 -16.52 27.83 9.85
N ASN A 19 -15.22 28.09 9.96
CA ASN A 19 -14.24 27.53 9.02
C ASN A 19 -12.86 27.28 9.63
N ARG A 20 -12.82 26.72 10.84
CA ARG A 20 -11.64 25.95 11.24
C ARG A 20 -11.67 24.63 10.48
N SER A 21 -11.19 24.64 9.24
CA SER A 21 -10.56 23.46 8.69
C SER A 21 -9.54 23.02 9.72
N TYR A 22 -9.83 21.92 10.42
CA TYR A 22 -8.80 21.19 11.15
C TYR A 22 -7.84 20.68 10.08
N CYS A 23 -6.91 21.54 9.67
CA CYS A 23 -5.70 21.12 9.01
C CYS A 23 -4.94 20.38 10.10
N THR A 24 -5.23 19.09 10.26
CA THR A 24 -4.35 18.20 11.01
C THR A 24 -2.96 18.43 10.40
N PRO A 25 -1.99 18.93 11.18
CA PRO A 25 -0.64 19.10 10.65
C PRO A 25 -0.22 17.74 10.09
N VAL A 26 0.24 17.72 8.84
CA VAL A 26 0.77 16.50 8.22
C VAL A 26 1.88 16.02 9.14
N VAL A 27 1.64 14.90 9.83
CA VAL A 27 2.65 14.29 10.68
C VAL A 27 3.64 13.66 9.74
N ASN A 28 4.83 14.26 9.66
CA ASN A 28 5.93 13.75 8.88
C ASN A 28 6.53 12.54 9.62
N ILE A 29 6.07 11.34 9.26
CA ILE A 29 6.53 10.05 9.76
C ILE A 29 7.77 9.62 8.98
N PHE A 30 7.74 9.75 7.65
CA PHE A 30 8.77 9.28 6.72
C PHE A 30 9.47 10.44 6.00
N ASP A 31 10.81 10.41 6.02
CA ASP A 31 11.65 11.29 5.23
C ASP A 31 11.64 10.86 3.76
N ARG A 32 10.85 11.57 2.96
CA ARG A 32 10.66 11.32 1.53
C ARG A 32 11.95 11.49 0.73
N ASN A 33 12.85 12.39 1.14
CA ASN A 33 14.14 12.57 0.47
C ASN A 33 15.04 11.35 0.68
N VAL A 34 15.07 10.81 1.89
CA VAL A 34 15.80 9.59 2.20
C VAL A 34 15.23 8.41 1.43
N LYS A 35 13.90 8.29 1.37
CA LYS A 35 13.25 7.24 0.60
C LYS A 35 13.63 7.30 -0.89
N ARG A 36 13.61 8.49 -1.48
CA ARG A 36 14.09 8.72 -2.85
C ARG A 36 15.54 8.27 -3.03
N LEU A 37 16.44 8.66 -2.13
CA LEU A 37 17.85 8.27 -2.20
C LEU A 37 18.06 6.76 -2.07
N GLN A 38 17.26 6.08 -1.24
CA GLN A 38 17.28 4.63 -1.13
C GLN A 38 16.85 3.96 -2.44
N ARG A 39 15.75 4.43 -3.06
CA ARG A 39 15.30 3.94 -4.38
C ARG A 39 16.35 4.19 -5.46
N GLU A 40 16.89 5.41 -5.54
CA GLU A 40 17.93 5.76 -6.51
C GLU A 40 19.20 4.90 -6.36
N ARG A 41 19.61 4.61 -5.12
CA ARG A 41 20.76 3.74 -4.85
C ARG A 41 20.47 2.30 -5.26
N ALA A 42 19.31 1.76 -4.89
CA ALA A 42 18.90 0.41 -5.23
C ALA A 42 18.77 0.21 -6.74
N ALA A 43 18.24 1.19 -7.47
CA ALA A 43 18.10 1.14 -8.93
C ALA A 43 19.43 1.12 -9.69
N LYS A 44 20.51 1.60 -9.07
CA LYS A 44 21.87 1.68 -9.65
C LYS A 44 22.78 0.52 -9.23
N SER A 45 22.28 -0.39 -8.40
CA SER A 45 23.04 -1.58 -7.99
C SER A 45 23.23 -2.51 -9.19
N ALA A 46 24.39 -3.14 -9.33
CA ALA A 46 24.63 -4.07 -10.44
C ALA A 46 23.76 -5.34 -10.33
N ASP A 47 23.57 -5.83 -9.10
CA ASP A 47 22.84 -7.06 -8.80
C ASP A 47 21.40 -6.76 -8.39
N VAL A 48 20.77 -5.80 -9.07
CA VAL A 48 19.48 -5.26 -8.65
C VAL A 48 18.38 -6.32 -8.58
N GLU A 49 18.37 -7.23 -9.56
CA GLU A 49 17.36 -8.29 -9.71
C GLU A 49 17.44 -9.35 -8.59
N LEU A 50 18.60 -9.50 -7.92
CA LEU A 50 18.78 -10.47 -6.84
C LEU A 50 17.83 -10.23 -5.66
N TYR A 51 17.47 -8.96 -5.44
CA TYR A 51 16.69 -8.54 -4.27
C TYR A 51 15.21 -8.40 -4.57
N ASP A 52 14.78 -8.59 -5.82
CA ASP A 52 13.44 -8.19 -6.26
C ASP A 52 12.36 -9.23 -5.95
N TYR A 53 12.74 -10.43 -5.49
CA TYR A 53 11.85 -11.59 -5.31
C TYR A 53 10.53 -11.29 -4.56
N ILE A 54 10.55 -10.51 -3.46
CA ILE A 54 9.31 -10.17 -2.74
C ILE A 54 8.44 -9.22 -3.56
N LYS A 55 9.06 -8.19 -4.16
CA LYS A 55 8.34 -7.15 -4.89
C LYS A 55 7.78 -7.70 -6.20
N GLU A 56 8.52 -8.60 -6.84
CA GLU A 56 8.12 -9.35 -8.02
C GLU A 56 6.94 -10.28 -7.71
N GLU A 57 7.03 -11.10 -6.64
CA GLU A 57 5.94 -11.99 -6.23
C GLU A 57 4.66 -11.22 -5.89
N VAL A 58 4.76 -10.12 -5.12
CA VAL A 58 3.59 -9.32 -4.77
C VAL A 58 3.04 -8.55 -5.98
N GLY A 59 3.92 -8.06 -6.86
CA GLY A 59 3.53 -7.43 -8.12
C GLY A 59 2.76 -8.36 -9.04
N TYR A 60 3.23 -9.60 -9.18
CA TYR A 60 2.54 -10.66 -9.90
C TYR A 60 1.15 -10.94 -9.31
N ARG A 61 1.03 -11.10 -7.99
CA ARG A 61 -0.27 -11.32 -7.31
C ARG A 61 -1.25 -10.16 -7.45
N ILE A 62 -0.75 -8.93 -7.53
CA ILE A 62 -1.57 -7.75 -7.83
C ILE A 62 -2.03 -7.79 -9.28
N SER A 63 -1.17 -8.16 -10.22
CA SER A 63 -1.56 -8.30 -11.62
C SER A 63 -2.64 -9.36 -11.83
N ASP A 64 -2.55 -10.48 -11.09
CA ASP A 64 -3.56 -11.54 -11.10
C ASP A 64 -4.95 -11.02 -10.64
N ARG A 65 -4.98 -10.20 -9.59
CA ARG A 65 -6.21 -9.53 -9.11
C ARG A 65 -6.80 -8.55 -10.13
N ILE A 66 -6.01 -8.01 -11.05
CA ILE A 66 -6.53 -7.19 -12.16
C ILE A 66 -7.32 -8.09 -13.12
N PHE A 67 -6.83 -9.31 -13.39
CA PHE A 67 -7.48 -10.27 -14.30
C PHE A 67 -8.78 -10.85 -13.73
N ASP A 68 -8.93 -10.90 -12.41
CA ASP A 68 -10.20 -11.26 -11.77
C ASP A 68 -11.34 -10.30 -12.11
N VAL A 69 -11.01 -9.04 -12.45
CA VAL A 69 -12.00 -8.07 -12.89
C VAL A 69 -12.31 -8.29 -14.37
N LYS A 70 -13.48 -8.87 -14.64
CA LYS A 70 -13.98 -9.18 -16.00
C LYS A 70 -14.39 -7.93 -16.81
N ARG A 71 -13.47 -6.99 -17.01
CA ARG A 71 -13.63 -5.80 -17.86
C ARG A 71 -12.29 -5.40 -18.46
N VAL A 72 -12.34 -4.61 -19.52
CA VAL A 72 -11.14 -3.97 -20.09
C VAL A 72 -11.01 -2.56 -19.51
N PHE A 73 -9.86 -2.25 -18.94
CA PHE A 73 -9.51 -0.91 -18.44
C PHE A 73 -8.89 -0.08 -19.56
N THR A 74 -9.35 1.15 -19.71
CA THR A 74 -8.90 2.05 -20.77
C THR A 74 -7.75 2.95 -20.34
N ASN A 75 -7.68 3.31 -19.05
CA ASN A 75 -6.71 4.27 -18.54
C ASN A 75 -6.36 3.96 -17.08
N ALA A 76 -5.23 3.30 -16.89
CA ALA A 76 -4.73 2.83 -15.61
C ALA A 76 -3.51 3.62 -15.11
N VAL A 77 -3.27 3.60 -13.81
CA VAL A 77 -2.05 4.11 -13.18
C VAL A 77 -1.46 3.06 -12.26
N ASP A 78 -0.15 2.80 -12.40
CA ASP A 78 0.66 2.02 -11.45
C ASP A 78 1.39 2.99 -10.52
N LEU A 79 0.80 3.22 -9.34
CA LEU A 79 1.22 4.19 -8.33
C LEU A 79 2.33 3.62 -7.45
N GLY A 80 3.54 4.17 -7.60
CA GLY A 80 4.74 3.64 -6.95
C GLY A 80 5.28 2.40 -7.69
N ALA A 81 5.26 2.46 -9.02
CA ALA A 81 5.58 1.36 -9.92
C ALA A 81 6.98 0.75 -9.67
N SER A 82 7.90 1.49 -9.05
CA SER A 82 9.29 1.09 -8.88
C SER A 82 9.88 0.63 -10.22
N ARG A 83 10.27 -0.64 -10.35
CA ARG A 83 10.83 -1.24 -11.59
C ARG A 83 9.76 -1.84 -12.51
N GLY A 84 8.48 -1.56 -12.24
CA GLY A 84 7.34 -2.06 -13.00
C GLY A 84 6.85 -3.41 -12.52
N TYR A 85 6.91 -3.73 -11.22
CA TYR A 85 6.51 -5.04 -10.71
C TYR A 85 5.05 -5.42 -11.00
N VAL A 86 4.17 -4.44 -11.24
CA VAL A 86 2.82 -4.72 -11.75
C VAL A 86 2.78 -4.51 -13.26
N THR A 87 3.31 -3.38 -13.73
CA THR A 87 3.35 -3.01 -15.15
C THR A 87 3.93 -4.09 -16.07
N ASN A 88 4.94 -4.85 -15.62
CA ASN A 88 5.60 -5.91 -16.37
C ASN A 88 4.79 -7.22 -16.45
N HIS A 89 3.65 -7.32 -15.77
CA HIS A 89 2.74 -8.49 -15.81
C HIS A 89 1.36 -8.16 -16.36
N VAL A 90 0.99 -6.88 -16.46
CA VAL A 90 -0.31 -6.45 -16.98
C VAL A 90 -0.39 -6.64 -18.49
N LEU A 91 -1.41 -7.33 -18.99
CA LEU A 91 -1.61 -7.59 -20.42
C LEU A 91 -2.40 -6.47 -21.13
N GLY A 92 -2.02 -6.15 -22.38
CA GLY A 92 -2.69 -5.16 -23.24
C GLY A 92 -4.15 -5.48 -23.61
N GLU A 93 -4.57 -6.73 -23.44
CA GLU A 93 -5.97 -7.13 -23.60
C GLU A 93 -6.84 -6.66 -22.43
N THR A 94 -6.27 -6.61 -21.22
CA THR A 94 -6.96 -6.22 -19.99
C THR A 94 -6.84 -4.74 -19.72
N VAL A 95 -5.66 -4.15 -19.96
CA VAL A 95 -5.41 -2.71 -19.77
C VAL A 95 -4.90 -2.11 -21.07
N LYS A 96 -5.59 -1.13 -21.62
CA LYS A 96 -5.20 -0.48 -22.87
C LYS A 96 -4.06 0.49 -22.68
N ARG A 97 -4.20 1.43 -21.75
CA ARG A 97 -3.16 2.40 -21.40
C ARG A 97 -2.81 2.34 -19.92
N LEU A 98 -1.52 2.34 -19.60
CA LEU A 98 -1.02 2.37 -18.23
C LEU A 98 0.05 3.45 -18.05
N THR A 99 -0.09 4.30 -17.03
CA THR A 99 0.95 5.24 -16.63
C THR A 99 1.63 4.75 -15.36
N ALA A 100 2.89 4.33 -15.46
CA ALA A 100 3.72 3.92 -14.34
C ALA A 100 4.36 5.15 -13.70
N VAL A 101 4.15 5.33 -12.39
CA VAL A 101 4.64 6.50 -11.66
C VAL A 101 5.46 6.11 -10.44
N ASP A 102 6.59 6.77 -10.23
CA ASP A 102 7.43 6.59 -9.05
C ASP A 102 8.21 7.88 -8.73
N LEU A 103 8.62 8.03 -7.47
CA LEU A 103 9.51 9.10 -7.02
C LEU A 103 10.93 8.99 -7.60
N SER A 104 11.35 7.80 -8.02
CA SER A 104 12.70 7.54 -8.55
C SER A 104 12.66 7.33 -10.06
N PRO A 105 13.20 8.27 -10.86
CA PRO A 105 13.34 8.07 -12.31
C PRO A 105 14.26 6.90 -12.65
N SER A 106 15.28 6.61 -11.82
CA SER A 106 16.16 5.46 -12.04
C SER A 106 15.43 4.13 -11.86
N MET A 107 14.42 4.05 -10.99
CA MET A 107 13.57 2.86 -10.87
C MET A 107 12.70 2.69 -12.13
N LEU A 108 12.06 3.78 -12.57
CA LEU A 108 11.19 3.78 -13.77
C LEU A 108 11.91 3.38 -15.05
N ALA A 109 13.22 3.61 -15.15
CA ALA A 109 14.03 3.20 -16.29
C ALA A 109 14.07 1.66 -16.49
N HIS A 110 13.70 0.87 -15.48
CA HIS A 110 13.64 -0.59 -15.55
C HIS A 110 12.27 -1.13 -15.97
N VAL A 111 11.25 -0.29 -16.13
CA VAL A 111 9.91 -0.70 -16.55
C VAL A 111 9.95 -1.14 -18.01
N LYS A 112 9.55 -2.39 -18.27
CA LYS A 112 9.56 -3.01 -19.61
C LYS A 112 8.16 -3.09 -20.23
N GLY A 113 7.13 -3.24 -19.40
CA GLY A 113 5.77 -3.53 -19.84
C GLY A 113 5.63 -4.93 -20.45
N THR A 114 4.48 -5.21 -21.05
CA THR A 114 4.19 -6.47 -21.75
C THR A 114 3.85 -6.22 -23.22
N PRO A 115 3.92 -7.24 -24.08
CA PRO A 115 3.48 -7.10 -25.47
C PRO A 115 2.03 -6.62 -25.56
N GLY A 116 1.82 -5.53 -26.32
CA GLY A 116 0.50 -4.96 -26.59
C GLY A 116 -0.02 -3.98 -25.53
N LEU A 117 0.68 -3.78 -24.41
CA LEU A 117 0.36 -2.73 -23.44
C LEU A 117 0.93 -1.38 -23.93
N ASP A 118 0.07 -0.38 -24.12
CA ASP A 118 0.49 1.02 -24.28
C ASP A 118 0.83 1.58 -22.90
N PHE A 119 2.11 1.71 -22.56
CA PHE A 119 2.53 2.27 -21.28
C PHE A 119 3.42 3.49 -21.42
N SER A 120 3.38 4.34 -20.40
CA SER A 120 4.28 5.48 -20.24
C SER A 120 4.78 5.55 -18.80
N VAL A 121 5.94 6.18 -18.60
CA VAL A 121 6.52 6.41 -17.28
C VAL A 121 6.48 7.91 -16.93
N ARG A 122 6.20 8.25 -15.67
CA ARG A 122 6.20 9.63 -15.18
C ARG A 122 6.78 9.70 -13.78
N GLU A 123 7.81 10.52 -13.58
CA GLU A 123 8.30 10.83 -12.23
C GLU A 123 7.21 11.61 -11.47
N MET A 124 6.78 11.06 -10.34
CA MET A 124 5.78 11.69 -9.49
C MET A 124 5.87 11.15 -8.06
N ASP A 125 5.76 12.05 -7.08
CA ASP A 125 5.59 11.67 -5.68
C ASP A 125 4.16 11.16 -5.44
N GLU A 126 4.00 10.00 -4.81
CA GLU A 126 2.68 9.42 -4.52
C GLU A 126 1.84 10.33 -3.59
N GLU A 127 2.48 11.21 -2.80
CA GLU A 127 1.80 12.21 -1.96
C GLU A 127 1.21 13.37 -2.78
N LYS A 128 1.68 13.57 -4.02
CA LYS A 128 1.25 14.63 -4.93
C LYS A 128 0.53 14.03 -6.13
N PHE A 129 -0.38 13.10 -5.86
CA PHE A 129 -1.17 12.41 -6.87
C PHE A 129 -1.97 13.41 -7.74
N ASP A 130 -1.45 13.70 -8.93
CA ASP A 130 -1.90 14.77 -9.81
C ASP A 130 -2.39 14.20 -11.15
N PHE A 131 -3.63 13.69 -11.10
CA PHE A 131 -4.39 13.19 -12.24
C PHE A 131 -5.76 13.86 -12.29
N ASP A 132 -6.28 14.04 -13.51
CA ASP A 132 -7.57 14.69 -13.71
C ASP A 132 -8.71 13.94 -13.01
N PRO A 133 -9.70 14.65 -12.44
CA PRO A 133 -10.86 14.00 -11.84
C PRO A 133 -11.62 13.13 -12.85
N ALA A 134 -12.06 11.95 -12.41
CA ALA A 134 -12.82 11.00 -13.24
C ALA A 134 -12.16 10.65 -14.60
N SER A 135 -10.83 10.54 -14.63
CA SER A 135 -10.05 10.22 -15.83
C SER A 135 -9.55 8.77 -15.87
N LEU A 136 -9.44 8.11 -14.71
CA LEU A 136 -8.86 6.76 -14.56
C LEU A 136 -9.95 5.72 -14.32
N ASP A 137 -9.82 4.50 -14.85
CA ASP A 137 -10.71 3.38 -14.47
C ASP A 137 -10.03 2.34 -13.57
N LEU A 138 -8.70 2.37 -13.50
CA LEU A 138 -7.89 1.52 -12.62
C LEU A 138 -6.76 2.34 -11.99
N VAL A 139 -6.57 2.19 -10.68
CA VAL A 139 -5.33 2.56 -10.02
C VAL A 139 -4.82 1.31 -9.31
N VAL A 140 -3.54 1.01 -9.48
CA VAL A 140 -2.85 -0.07 -8.78
C VAL A 140 -1.70 0.49 -7.98
N SER A 141 -1.33 -0.16 -6.88
CA SER A 141 -0.11 0.17 -6.15
C SER A 141 0.44 -1.09 -5.47
N SER A 142 1.70 -1.42 -5.73
CA SER A 142 2.37 -2.57 -5.11
C SER A 142 3.52 -2.10 -4.23
N LEU A 143 3.39 -2.35 -2.91
CA LEU A 143 4.43 -2.13 -1.91
C LEU A 143 5.07 -0.73 -1.94
N SER A 144 4.26 0.32 -2.14
CA SER A 144 4.72 1.71 -2.09
C SER A 144 4.01 2.55 -1.01
N LEU A 145 2.71 2.32 -0.80
CA LEU A 145 1.85 3.19 0.01
C LEU A 145 2.25 3.26 1.49
N HIS A 146 2.94 2.24 2.02
CA HIS A 146 3.45 2.27 3.40
C HIS A 146 4.55 3.33 3.64
N TRP A 147 4.97 4.06 2.60
CA TRP A 147 5.91 5.18 2.67
C TRP A 147 5.25 6.57 2.53
N VAL A 148 3.91 6.63 2.50
CA VAL A 148 3.12 7.86 2.36
C VAL A 148 2.74 8.39 3.74
N ASN A 149 3.00 9.68 4.01
CA ASN A 149 2.70 10.33 5.29
C ASN A 149 1.19 10.62 5.45
N ASP A 150 0.53 11.12 4.40
CA ASP A 150 -0.92 11.38 4.40
C ASP A 150 -1.66 10.38 3.49
N LEU A 151 -1.72 9.13 3.95
CA LEU A 151 -2.50 8.07 3.32
C LEU A 151 -3.97 8.45 3.08
N PRO A 152 -4.68 9.07 4.05
CA PRO A 152 -6.04 9.57 3.81
C PRO A 152 -6.14 10.54 2.62
N ALA A 153 -5.23 11.49 2.48
CA ALA A 153 -5.24 12.43 1.36
C ALA A 153 -4.91 11.76 0.03
N CYS A 154 -3.92 10.86 0.02
CA CYS A 154 -3.58 10.05 -1.15
C CYS A 154 -4.81 9.24 -1.63
N PHE A 155 -5.49 8.53 -0.73
CA PHE A 155 -6.66 7.72 -1.08
C PHE A 155 -7.83 8.57 -1.59
N ARG A 156 -8.05 9.76 -1.01
CA ARG A 156 -9.05 10.71 -1.53
C ARG A 156 -8.69 11.22 -2.92
N ALA A 157 -7.41 11.50 -3.19
CA ALA A 157 -6.95 11.92 -4.50
C ALA A 157 -7.14 10.82 -5.56
N VAL A 158 -6.80 9.57 -5.21
CA VAL A 158 -7.09 8.38 -6.04
C VAL A 158 -8.59 8.25 -6.31
N ASN A 159 -9.43 8.31 -5.27
CA ASN A 159 -10.89 8.23 -5.43
C ASN A 159 -11.43 9.35 -6.35
N LYS A 160 -10.90 10.58 -6.23
CA LYS A 160 -11.29 11.70 -7.08
C LYS A 160 -10.93 11.47 -8.55
N ALA A 161 -9.75 10.93 -8.84
CA ALA A 161 -9.28 10.66 -10.20
C ALA A 161 -9.98 9.47 -10.87
N LEU A 162 -10.45 8.49 -10.09
CA LEU A 162 -11.22 7.36 -10.63
C LEU A 162 -12.57 7.82 -11.23
N LYS A 163 -12.95 7.22 -12.36
CA LYS A 163 -14.30 7.28 -12.94
C LYS A 163 -15.29 6.57 -12.02
N PRO A 164 -16.60 6.88 -12.08
CA PRO A 164 -17.61 6.04 -11.43
C PRO A 164 -17.40 4.57 -11.82
N ASP A 165 -17.43 3.67 -10.84
CA ASP A 165 -17.13 2.24 -11.00
C ASP A 165 -15.68 1.90 -11.36
N GLY A 166 -14.76 2.87 -11.23
CA GLY A 166 -13.33 2.62 -11.27
C GLY A 166 -12.84 1.90 -10.01
N VAL A 167 -11.76 1.14 -10.13
CA VAL A 167 -11.23 0.29 -9.05
C VAL A 167 -9.84 0.74 -8.60
N PHE A 168 -9.61 0.66 -7.30
CA PHE A 168 -8.31 0.81 -6.68
C PHE A 168 -7.89 -0.53 -6.07
N ILE A 169 -6.78 -1.08 -6.56
CA ILE A 169 -6.20 -2.35 -6.08
C ILE A 169 -4.84 -2.04 -5.48
N GLY A 170 -4.52 -2.55 -4.30
CA GLY A 170 -3.21 -2.31 -3.75
C GLY A 170 -2.69 -3.37 -2.80
N ALA A 171 -1.38 -3.38 -2.63
CA ALA A 171 -0.66 -4.14 -1.62
C ALA A 171 0.28 -3.21 -0.84
N MET A 172 0.36 -3.39 0.47
CA MET A 172 1.32 -2.70 1.31
C MET A 172 1.81 -3.59 2.45
N PHE A 173 3.01 -3.32 2.97
CA PHE A 173 3.48 -4.03 4.15
C PHE A 173 2.65 -3.69 5.39
N GLY A 174 2.29 -4.73 6.14
CA GLY A 174 1.50 -4.66 7.36
C GLY A 174 2.32 -4.62 8.64
N GLY A 175 1.64 -4.40 9.76
CA GLY A 175 2.21 -4.25 11.11
C GLY A 175 3.17 -5.34 11.56
N GLU A 176 2.92 -6.58 11.12
CA GLU A 176 3.71 -7.77 11.46
C GLU A 176 4.97 -7.94 10.60
N THR A 177 5.20 -7.04 9.63
CA THR A 177 6.41 -7.07 8.79
C THR A 177 7.67 -6.86 9.64
N LEU A 178 8.62 -7.78 9.49
CA LEU A 178 9.95 -7.80 10.11
C LEU A 178 9.90 -7.75 11.65
N TYR A 179 8.89 -8.37 12.27
CA TYR A 179 8.75 -8.36 13.72
C TYR A 179 9.93 -9.05 14.42
N GLU A 180 10.57 -10.04 13.79
CA GLU A 180 11.75 -10.75 14.29
C GLU A 180 12.96 -9.81 14.38
N LEU A 181 13.24 -9.10 13.28
CA LEU A 181 14.31 -8.09 13.21
C LEU A 181 14.06 -6.95 14.20
N ARG A 182 12.81 -6.47 14.26
CA ARG A 182 12.39 -5.38 15.17
C ARG A 182 12.62 -5.75 16.63
N SER A 183 12.12 -6.91 17.05
CA SER A 183 12.27 -7.39 18.41
C SER A 183 13.73 -7.57 18.79
N SER A 184 14.54 -8.16 17.90
CA SER A 184 15.96 -8.41 18.14
C SER A 184 16.77 -7.12 18.31
N LEU A 185 16.51 -6.11 17.47
CA LEU A 185 17.14 -4.80 17.58
C LEU A 185 16.71 -4.04 18.84
N HIS A 186 15.43 -4.11 19.21
CA HIS A 186 14.92 -3.47 20.42
C HIS A 186 15.55 -4.08 21.69
N LEU A 187 15.60 -5.41 21.79
CA LEU A 187 16.20 -6.09 22.94
C LEU A 187 17.70 -5.78 23.06
N ALA A 188 18.42 -5.83 21.93
CA ALA A 188 19.84 -5.50 21.90
C ALA A 188 20.12 -4.05 22.30
N GLU A 189 19.32 -3.09 21.83
CA GLU A 189 19.53 -1.69 22.19
C GLU A 189 19.16 -1.41 23.65
N GLN A 190 18.10 -2.04 24.15
CA GLN A 190 17.71 -1.94 25.56
C GLN A 190 18.82 -2.48 26.47
N GLU A 191 19.41 -3.63 26.15
CA GLU A 191 20.50 -4.22 26.92
C GLU A 191 21.78 -3.35 26.86
N ARG A 192 22.16 -2.89 25.67
CA ARG A 192 23.47 -2.23 25.44
C ARG A 192 23.47 -0.73 25.73
N ARG A 193 22.33 -0.06 25.57
CA ARG A 193 22.22 1.40 25.65
C ARG A 193 21.17 1.89 26.64
N GLY A 194 20.31 1.01 27.16
CA GLY A 194 19.23 1.39 28.08
C GLY A 194 18.13 2.24 27.44
N GLY A 195 18.05 2.26 26.11
CA GLY A 195 17.09 3.07 25.35
C GLY A 195 16.49 2.28 24.18
N LEU A 196 15.49 2.88 23.54
CA LEU A 196 14.82 2.33 22.36
C LEU A 196 14.75 3.38 21.26
N SER A 197 15.26 3.03 20.09
CA SER A 197 15.21 3.84 18.88
C SER A 197 14.39 3.12 17.79
N PRO A 198 13.69 3.85 16.91
CA PRO A 198 12.93 3.24 15.82
C PRO A 198 13.87 2.80 14.69
N HIS A 199 14.38 1.56 14.76
CA HIS A 199 15.26 0.98 13.74
C HIS A 199 14.52 0.50 12.49
N LEU A 200 13.23 0.24 12.61
CA LEU A 200 12.33 -0.05 11.49
C LEU A 200 11.31 1.07 11.35
N SER A 201 10.86 1.28 10.12
CA SER A 201 9.76 2.18 9.83
C SER A 201 8.43 1.61 10.35
N PRO A 202 7.52 2.44 10.87
CA PRO A 202 6.21 1.97 11.29
C PRO A 202 5.39 1.50 10.08
N PHE A 203 4.62 0.43 10.26
CA PHE A 203 3.71 -0.12 9.25
C PHE A 203 2.25 0.05 9.69
N THR A 204 1.35 0.05 8.70
CA THR A 204 -0.09 0.18 8.91
C THR A 204 -0.70 -1.14 9.40
N GLN A 205 -1.67 -1.08 10.31
CA GLN A 205 -2.42 -2.25 10.75
C GLN A 205 -3.58 -2.53 9.79
N ILE A 206 -3.98 -3.80 9.63
CA ILE A 206 -5.07 -4.21 8.72
C ILE A 206 -6.38 -3.43 8.98
N ARG A 207 -6.70 -3.18 10.26
CA ARG A 207 -7.91 -2.45 10.67
C ARG A 207 -7.92 -1.00 10.17
N ASP A 208 -6.73 -0.40 10.11
CA ASP A 208 -6.59 0.99 9.67
C ASP A 208 -6.82 1.13 8.17
N VAL A 209 -6.36 0.16 7.36
CA VAL A 209 -6.59 0.17 5.89
C VAL A 209 -8.08 0.22 5.56
N GLY A 210 -8.90 -0.59 6.24
CA GLY A 210 -10.34 -0.57 6.05
C GLY A 210 -11.00 0.74 6.45
N MET A 211 -10.54 1.38 7.53
CA MET A 211 -11.01 2.71 7.91
C MET A 211 -10.59 3.78 6.90
N LEU A 212 -9.36 3.72 6.38
CA LEU A 212 -8.82 4.66 5.39
C LEU A 212 -9.60 4.62 4.07
N LEU A 213 -9.89 3.41 3.56
CA LEU A 213 -10.67 3.22 2.35
C LEU A 213 -12.10 3.74 2.51
N ASN A 214 -12.79 3.38 3.61
CA ASN A 214 -14.15 3.87 3.89
C ASN A 214 -14.21 5.40 4.01
N ARG A 215 -13.28 6.00 4.76
CA ARG A 215 -13.20 7.47 4.92
C ARG A 215 -12.85 8.20 3.63
N SER A 216 -12.27 7.49 2.66
CA SER A 216 -11.96 8.01 1.32
C SER A 216 -13.04 7.71 0.28
N ASN A 217 -14.23 7.29 0.73
CA ASN A 217 -15.42 7.05 -0.09
C ASN A 217 -15.24 5.93 -1.14
N PHE A 218 -14.50 4.87 -0.77
CA PHE A 218 -14.53 3.61 -1.51
C PHE A 218 -15.64 2.69 -0.97
N THR A 219 -16.22 1.89 -1.85
CA THR A 219 -17.25 0.88 -1.56
C THR A 219 -16.79 -0.50 -2.00
N MET A 220 -17.56 -1.55 -1.63
CA MET A 220 -17.29 -2.96 -1.99
C MET A 220 -15.85 -3.36 -1.64
N LEU A 221 -15.45 -3.03 -0.42
CA LEU A 221 -14.08 -3.25 0.04
C LEU A 221 -13.81 -4.73 0.22
N THR A 222 -12.71 -5.19 -0.36
CA THR A 222 -12.10 -6.49 -0.04
C THR A 222 -10.75 -6.20 0.59
N ILE A 223 -10.47 -6.80 1.74
CA ILE A 223 -9.18 -6.65 2.44
C ILE A 223 -8.79 -8.04 2.91
N ASP A 224 -7.62 -8.48 2.47
CA ASP A 224 -7.02 -9.75 2.85
C ASP A 224 -5.57 -9.53 3.28
N THR A 225 -5.05 -10.49 4.02
CA THR A 225 -3.64 -10.49 4.46
C THR A 225 -3.02 -11.81 4.13
N ASP A 226 -1.76 -11.75 3.73
CA ASP A 226 -0.91 -12.91 3.55
C ASP A 226 0.46 -12.68 4.20
N GLU A 227 1.19 -13.76 4.45
CA GLU A 227 2.53 -13.73 5.03
C GLU A 227 3.51 -14.46 4.13
N ILE A 228 4.54 -13.74 3.69
CA ILE A 228 5.67 -14.32 2.98
C ILE A 228 6.80 -14.45 4.00
N VAL A 229 7.18 -15.70 4.32
CA VAL A 229 8.29 -15.99 5.24
C VAL A 229 9.50 -16.41 4.43
N VAL A 230 10.60 -15.67 4.59
CA VAL A 230 11.83 -15.88 3.82
C VAL A 230 12.96 -16.26 4.77
N GLY A 231 13.74 -17.27 4.40
CA GLY A 231 14.92 -17.70 5.14
C GLY A 231 16.18 -16.96 4.67
N PHE A 232 17.01 -16.55 5.62
CA PHE A 232 18.27 -15.84 5.39
C PHE A 232 19.42 -16.52 6.14
N PRO A 233 20.66 -16.51 5.61
CA PRO A 233 21.82 -17.04 6.33
C PRO A 233 22.05 -16.34 7.68
N SER A 234 21.84 -15.03 7.75
CA SER A 234 21.87 -14.28 9.01
C SER A 234 21.06 -12.98 8.92
N MET A 235 20.98 -12.28 10.05
CA MET A 235 20.40 -10.94 10.13
C MET A 235 21.03 -9.95 9.13
N PHE A 236 22.32 -10.10 8.82
CA PHE A 236 23.02 -9.16 7.95
C PHE A 236 22.61 -9.30 6.48
N GLU A 237 22.43 -10.52 5.97
CA GLU A 237 21.88 -10.79 4.63
C GLU A 237 20.48 -10.22 4.49
N LEU A 238 19.61 -10.41 5.49
CA LEU A 238 18.31 -9.74 5.52
C LEU A 238 18.44 -8.21 5.40
N MET A 239 19.35 -7.59 6.15
CA MET A 239 19.56 -6.13 6.08
C MET A 239 20.13 -5.68 4.72
N TRP A 240 20.97 -6.50 4.08
CA TRP A 240 21.46 -6.25 2.72
C TRP A 240 20.33 -6.32 1.70
N ASP A 241 19.45 -7.31 1.80
CA ASP A 241 18.28 -7.46 0.92
C ASP A 241 17.29 -6.30 1.07
N LEU A 242 17.00 -5.88 2.32
CA LEU A 242 16.17 -4.70 2.58
C LEU A 242 16.78 -3.43 1.98
N LYS A 243 18.11 -3.33 1.92
CA LYS A 243 18.80 -2.22 1.23
C LYS A 243 18.68 -2.35 -0.29
N GLY A 244 18.80 -3.56 -0.84
CA GLY A 244 18.65 -3.85 -2.27
C GLY A 244 17.23 -3.61 -2.80
N MET A 245 16.20 -3.92 -2.00
CA MET A 245 14.79 -3.64 -2.29
C MET A 245 14.41 -2.16 -2.12
N ALA A 246 15.31 -1.34 -1.59
CA ALA A 246 15.01 -0.01 -1.07
C ALA A 246 13.89 0.00 -0.02
N GLU A 247 13.84 -0.98 0.88
CA GLU A 247 12.90 -1.07 2.01
C GLU A 247 13.57 -0.77 3.37
N SER A 248 14.77 -0.18 3.32
CA SER A 248 15.44 0.35 4.52
C SER A 248 14.61 1.44 5.21
N ASN A 249 14.80 1.55 6.53
CA ASN A 249 14.10 2.52 7.37
C ASN A 249 14.24 3.96 6.86
N ALA A 250 13.11 4.65 6.72
CA ALA A 250 13.03 6.05 6.32
C ALA A 250 12.29 6.93 7.34
N ALA A 251 12.06 6.45 8.58
CA ALA A 251 11.41 7.26 9.62
C ALA A 251 12.22 8.53 9.93
N PHE A 252 11.55 9.66 10.20
CA PHE A 252 12.19 10.94 10.49
C PHE A 252 13.03 10.92 11.77
N ASN A 253 12.57 10.21 12.78
CA ASN A 253 13.22 10.06 14.09
C ASN A 253 14.14 8.82 14.18
N ARG A 254 14.53 8.24 13.05
CA ARG A 254 15.41 7.06 13.02
C ARG A 254 16.84 7.40 13.49
N PRO A 255 17.53 6.47 14.15
CA PRO A 255 18.96 6.63 14.39
C PRO A 255 19.73 6.56 13.05
N LEU A 256 20.71 7.44 12.87
CA LEU A 256 21.57 7.43 11.67
C LEU A 256 22.59 6.28 11.68
N HIS A 257 22.94 5.80 12.87
CA HIS A 257 23.96 4.78 13.07
C HIS A 257 23.53 3.81 14.18
N ILE A 258 23.79 2.52 13.95
CA ILE A 258 23.69 1.48 14.96
C ILE A 258 25.12 1.07 15.32
N SER A 259 25.48 1.01 16.62
CA SER A 259 26.82 0.56 16.99
C SER A 259 27.03 -0.90 16.63
N ARG A 260 28.28 -1.25 16.33
CA ARG A 260 28.67 -2.63 16.06
C ARG A 260 28.29 -3.56 17.20
N GLU A 261 28.46 -3.14 18.44
CA GLU A 261 28.08 -3.93 19.62
C GLU A 261 26.58 -4.25 19.66
N THR A 262 25.71 -3.25 19.39
CA THR A 262 24.27 -3.44 19.32
C THR A 262 23.88 -4.33 18.15
N LEU A 263 24.51 -4.17 16.98
CA LEU A 263 24.26 -5.05 15.82
C LEU A 263 24.66 -6.50 16.10
N MET A 264 25.81 -6.74 16.75
CA MET A 264 26.25 -8.10 17.07
C MET A 264 25.36 -8.74 18.15
N ALA A 265 24.95 -7.97 19.15
CA ALA A 265 23.98 -8.42 20.15
C ALA A 265 22.62 -8.75 19.49
N ALA A 266 22.13 -7.88 18.60
CA ALA A 266 20.89 -8.11 17.87
C ALA A 266 20.97 -9.36 16.99
N ALA A 267 22.09 -9.59 16.29
CA ALA A 267 22.27 -10.80 15.49
C ALA A 267 22.24 -12.08 16.35
N ALA A 268 22.87 -12.06 17.53
CA ALA A 268 22.85 -13.18 18.46
C ALA A 268 21.44 -13.44 19.00
N ILE A 269 20.73 -12.39 19.43
CA ILE A 269 19.34 -12.48 19.90
C ILE A 269 18.41 -12.99 18.80
N TYR A 270 18.57 -12.48 17.58
CA TYR A 270 17.78 -12.93 16.43
C TYR A 270 17.97 -14.42 16.20
N LYS A 271 19.22 -14.89 16.14
CA LYS A 271 19.52 -16.30 15.95
C LYS A 271 19.01 -17.18 17.08
N ASP A 272 19.07 -16.72 18.33
CA ASP A 272 18.57 -17.48 19.48
C ASP A 272 17.04 -17.59 19.49
N MET A 273 16.34 -16.49 19.20
CA MET A 273 14.86 -16.44 19.28
C MET A 273 14.16 -16.95 18.03
N TYR A 274 14.73 -16.70 16.85
CA TYR A 274 14.10 -16.94 15.53
C TYR A 274 15.02 -17.71 14.57
N GLY A 275 16.07 -18.34 15.10
CA GLY A 275 16.91 -19.23 14.31
C GLY A 275 16.11 -20.42 13.80
N LYS A 276 16.25 -20.72 12.52
CA LYS A 276 15.65 -21.89 11.89
C LYS A 276 16.65 -22.49 10.91
N ASP A 277 16.84 -23.80 11.00
CA ASP A 277 17.90 -24.52 10.27
C ASP A 277 19.27 -23.85 10.52
N ASP A 278 20.06 -23.61 9.47
CA ASP A 278 21.37 -22.95 9.54
C ASP A 278 21.30 -21.40 9.51
N GLY A 279 20.10 -20.80 9.59
CA GLY A 279 19.88 -19.36 9.39
C GLY A 279 18.82 -18.73 10.30
N VAL A 280 18.21 -17.65 9.81
CA VAL A 280 17.10 -16.93 10.45
C VAL A 280 15.96 -16.71 9.47
N THR A 281 14.74 -16.51 9.96
CA THR A 281 13.58 -16.19 9.12
C THR A 281 13.13 -14.76 9.29
N ALA A 282 12.62 -14.14 8.22
CA ALA A 282 11.94 -12.85 8.30
C ALA A 282 10.53 -12.96 7.70
N THR A 283 9.56 -12.42 8.43
CA THR A 283 8.15 -12.40 8.00
C THR A 283 7.80 -11.08 7.33
N PHE A 284 7.18 -11.16 6.15
CA PHE A 284 6.65 -10.02 5.42
C PHE A 284 5.12 -10.16 5.33
N GLN A 285 4.41 -9.41 6.15
CA GLN A 285 2.96 -9.37 6.10
C GLN A 285 2.52 -8.43 4.99
N ILE A 286 1.74 -8.93 4.05
CA ILE A 286 1.20 -8.16 2.93
C ILE A 286 -0.29 -7.94 3.18
N ILE A 287 -0.71 -6.69 3.23
CA ILE A 287 -2.13 -6.33 3.24
C ILE A 287 -2.54 -6.02 1.80
N TYR A 288 -3.41 -6.86 1.25
CA TYR A 288 -4.07 -6.61 -0.03
C TYR A 288 -5.40 -5.91 0.19
N PHE A 289 -5.75 -5.01 -0.71
CA PHE A 289 -7.05 -4.39 -0.70
C PHE A 289 -7.57 -4.08 -2.10
N VAL A 290 -8.90 -4.13 -2.23
CA VAL A 290 -9.65 -3.67 -3.39
C VAL A 290 -10.73 -2.73 -2.91
N GLY A 291 -10.83 -1.56 -3.53
CA GLY A 291 -11.87 -0.57 -3.27
C GLY A 291 -12.44 0.01 -4.55
N TRP A 292 -13.76 0.13 -4.61
CA TRP A 292 -14.46 0.64 -5.79
C TRP A 292 -14.93 2.07 -5.59
N LYS A 293 -14.85 2.90 -6.62
CA LYS A 293 -15.54 4.19 -6.59
C LYS A 293 -17.05 3.97 -6.72
N PRO A 294 -17.88 4.56 -5.85
CA PRO A 294 -19.32 4.39 -5.89
C PRO A 294 -19.91 4.72 -7.27
N CYS A 295 -20.80 3.84 -7.76
CA CYS A 295 -21.55 4.07 -8.98
C CYS A 295 -22.98 3.50 -8.84
N PRO A 296 -24.02 4.16 -9.37
CA PRO A 296 -25.38 3.65 -9.33
C PRO A 296 -25.59 2.27 -9.99
N SER A 297 -24.71 1.90 -10.94
CA SER A 297 -24.77 0.61 -11.64
C SER A 297 -24.23 -0.56 -10.82
N GLN A 298 -23.62 -0.30 -9.66
CA GLN A 298 -23.05 -1.34 -8.82
C GLN A 298 -24.14 -2.21 -8.18
N PRO A 299 -23.87 -3.52 -8.01
CA PRO A 299 -24.82 -4.42 -7.36
C PRO A 299 -25.10 -3.93 -5.94
N LYS A 300 -26.37 -3.68 -5.64
CA LYS A 300 -26.80 -3.32 -4.29
C LYS A 300 -26.97 -4.60 -3.46
N PRO A 301 -26.51 -4.63 -2.20
CA PRO A 301 -26.84 -5.72 -1.29
C PRO A 301 -28.35 -5.92 -1.25
N LEU A 302 -28.80 -7.17 -1.40
CA LEU A 302 -30.21 -7.48 -1.26
C LEU A 302 -30.67 -7.19 0.18
N PRO A 303 -31.96 -6.86 0.39
CA PRO A 303 -32.50 -6.66 1.73
C PRO A 303 -32.21 -7.85 2.64
N ARG A 304 -31.81 -7.60 3.88
CA ARG A 304 -31.55 -8.69 4.84
C ARG A 304 -32.81 -9.56 4.99
N GLY A 305 -32.69 -10.87 4.76
CA GLY A 305 -33.81 -11.81 4.80
C GLY A 305 -34.47 -12.12 3.45
N SER A 306 -33.95 -11.58 2.34
CA SER A 306 -34.38 -11.90 0.96
C SER A 306 -33.78 -13.21 0.39
N ALA A 307 -33.26 -14.08 1.25
CA ALA A 307 -32.73 -15.37 0.81
C ALA A 307 -33.90 -16.30 0.44
N ASP A 308 -34.04 -16.61 -0.85
CA ASP A 308 -35.10 -17.48 -1.36
C ASP A 308 -34.91 -18.96 -0.96
N VAL A 309 -33.71 -19.34 -0.56
CA VAL A 309 -33.36 -20.73 -0.25
C VAL A 309 -32.52 -20.82 1.01
N SER A 310 -32.86 -21.77 1.88
CA SER A 310 -32.07 -22.10 3.06
C SER A 310 -30.79 -22.85 2.66
N LEU A 311 -29.67 -22.51 3.29
CA LEU A 311 -28.42 -23.28 3.20
C LEU A 311 -28.61 -24.76 3.60
N LYS A 312 -29.63 -25.08 4.41
CA LYS A 312 -29.96 -26.48 4.77
C LYS A 312 -30.50 -27.29 3.59
N ASP A 313 -31.06 -26.63 2.58
CA ASP A 313 -31.66 -27.28 1.41
C ASP A 313 -30.69 -27.34 0.21
N LEU A 314 -29.41 -26.99 0.39
CA LEU A 314 -28.40 -27.02 -0.68
C LEU A 314 -28.31 -28.39 -1.36
N GLY A 315 -28.42 -29.48 -0.59
CA GLY A 315 -28.36 -30.85 -1.11
C GLY A 315 -29.47 -31.17 -2.12
N LYS A 316 -30.62 -30.48 -2.04
CA LYS A 316 -31.74 -30.65 -2.99
C LYS A 316 -31.55 -29.84 -4.28
N LEU A 317 -30.78 -28.75 -4.21
CA LEU A 317 -30.44 -27.88 -5.35
C LEU A 317 -29.28 -28.45 -6.19
N MET A 318 -28.40 -29.23 -5.56
CA MET A 318 -27.26 -29.87 -6.23
C MET A 318 -27.62 -31.24 -6.86
N ASP A 319 -28.84 -31.72 -6.65
CA ASP A 319 -29.33 -32.97 -7.24
C ASP A 319 -29.69 -32.73 -8.73
N PRO A 320 -29.07 -33.43 -9.71
CA PRO A 320 -29.23 -33.15 -11.14
C PRO A 320 -30.67 -33.23 -11.67
N LYS A 321 -31.59 -33.82 -10.89
CA LYS A 321 -33.01 -33.97 -11.26
C LYS A 321 -33.85 -32.70 -11.14
N HIS A 322 -33.34 -31.62 -10.54
CA HIS A 322 -34.08 -30.35 -10.36
C HIS A 322 -33.65 -29.21 -11.29
N VAL A 323 -32.63 -29.41 -12.13
CA VAL A 323 -32.10 -28.37 -13.03
C VAL A 323 -32.90 -28.27 -14.35
N SER A 324 -33.83 -29.20 -14.63
CA SER A 324 -34.57 -29.26 -15.90
C SER A 324 -35.73 -28.26 -16.04
N ASP A 325 -36.18 -27.61 -14.97
CA ASP A 325 -37.51 -26.98 -14.94
C ASP A 325 -37.52 -25.45 -14.90
N LYS A 326 -36.39 -24.78 -15.18
CA LYS A 326 -36.38 -23.31 -15.31
C LYS A 326 -35.68 -22.87 -16.60
N LYS A 327 -36.47 -22.85 -17.68
CA LYS A 327 -36.32 -21.92 -18.80
C LYS A 327 -37.03 -20.61 -18.47
#